data_AF-C6TE28-F1
#
_entry.id   AF-C6TE28-F1
#
_cell.length_a   1.000
_cell.length_b   1.000
_cell.length_c   1.000
_cell.angle_alpha   90.00
_cell.angle_beta   90.00
_cell.angle_gamma   90.00
#
_symmetry.space_group_name_H-M   'P 1'
#
loop_
_entity.id
_entity.type
_entity.pdbx_description
1 polymer ?
#
loop_
_entity_poly.entity_id
_entity_poly.type
_entity_poly.pdbx_seq_one_letter_code
_entity_poly.pdbx_strand_id
1 'polypeptide(L)'
;MASTTLFSFRLSLNPLHHQQTTRPKSLLSSPRTNPRLVSSINNHLALTRVTYPLLQSHSAPKRRFHVYSDGESSESLVSDATYQEEFSWSSVILPFLFPALGGLLFGYDIGATSGATISLQSPELSGISWFKLSAIQLGLVVSGSLYGALLGSLVAFAIADFLGRKKQLITAALLYLFGGVITAYAPELGVLLAERLLYGLGIGLAMHGAPLYIAETCPSQIRGTLVSLKELFIVLGILLGYFVGSFLIE
;
A
#
# COMPACT_ATOMS: atom_id res chain seq x y z
N MET A 1 23.99 46.07 11.64
CA MET A 1 22.91 45.78 12.60
C MET A 1 22.05 44.68 12.02
N ALA A 2 22.00 43.55 12.72
CA ALA A 2 21.35 42.30 12.32
C ALA A 2 19.85 42.32 12.67
N SER A 3 19.04 41.56 11.92
CA SER A 3 18.17 40.52 12.50
C SER A 3 17.35 39.80 11.43
N THR A 4 17.71 38.53 11.22
CA THR A 4 16.99 37.49 10.49
C THR A 4 16.23 36.66 11.52
N THR A 5 14.91 36.54 11.44
CA THR A 5 14.12 35.71 12.36
C THR A 5 13.78 34.38 11.70
N LEU A 6 14.60 33.36 11.97
CA LEU A 6 14.31 31.96 11.67
C LEU A 6 13.40 31.36 12.76
N PHE A 7 12.30 30.76 12.33
CA PHE A 7 11.34 30.04 13.16
C PHE A 7 11.89 28.63 13.47
N SER A 8 12.41 28.42 14.68
CA SER A 8 12.95 27.14 15.15
C SER A 8 11.88 26.34 15.89
N PHE A 9 11.41 25.25 15.29
CA PHE A 9 10.50 24.29 15.91
C PHE A 9 11.31 23.32 16.80
N ARG A 10 11.24 23.47 18.13
CA ARG A 10 11.91 22.59 19.10
C ARG A 10 11.04 21.37 19.39
N LEU A 11 11.57 20.18 19.10
CA LEU A 11 11.00 18.89 19.47
C LEU A 11 11.21 18.64 20.97
N SER A 12 10.13 18.43 21.73
CA SER A 12 10.18 18.11 23.16
C SER A 12 10.36 16.59 23.33
N LEU A 13 11.59 16.16 23.61
CA LEU A 13 11.89 14.81 24.06
C LEU A 13 11.67 14.74 25.58
N ASN A 14 10.71 13.93 26.02
CA ASN A 14 10.47 13.66 27.43
C ASN A 14 11.14 12.32 27.80
N PRO A 15 12.15 12.29 28.70
CA PRO A 15 12.77 11.05 29.15
C PRO A 15 12.04 10.55 30.40
N LEU A 16 11.30 9.45 30.31
CA LEU A 16 10.76 8.79 31.50
C LEU A 16 11.65 7.63 31.96
N HIS A 17 12.28 7.93 33.09
CA HIS A 17 12.99 7.12 34.05
C HIS A 17 12.50 5.66 34.21
N HIS A 18 13.50 4.79 34.31
CA HIS A 18 13.51 3.57 35.12
C HIS A 18 12.79 3.75 36.48
N GLN A 19 11.76 2.95 36.74
CA GLN A 19 11.40 2.54 38.10
C GLN A 19 11.14 1.03 38.16
N GLN A 20 12.04 0.35 38.86
CA GLN A 20 11.91 -1.00 39.37
C GLN A 20 11.52 -0.92 40.86
N THR A 21 10.89 -1.98 41.37
CA THR A 21 10.55 -2.25 42.79
C THR A 21 9.27 -1.53 43.27
N THR A 22 8.27 -2.11 43.94
CA THR A 22 8.14 -3.30 44.80
C THR A 22 6.68 -3.81 44.75
N ARG A 23 6.43 -5.14 44.78
CA ARG A 23 5.09 -5.71 45.07
C ARG A 23 5.07 -6.18 46.53
N PRO A 24 4.05 -5.85 47.34
CA PRO A 24 3.96 -6.33 48.71
C PRO A 24 3.47 -7.79 48.76
N LYS A 25 4.15 -8.61 49.58
CA LYS A 25 3.67 -9.91 50.08
C LYS A 25 2.85 -9.66 51.34
N SER A 26 1.58 -10.09 51.38
CA SER A 26 0.94 -10.64 52.59
C SER A 26 -0.53 -11.02 52.36
N LEU A 27 -0.85 -12.26 52.75
CA LEU A 27 -2.13 -12.73 53.34
C LEU A 27 -3.33 -12.84 52.33
N LEU A 28 -4.16 -13.87 52.28
CA LEU A 28 -4.58 -14.85 53.27
C LEU A 28 -5.36 -16.01 52.58
N SER A 29 -5.33 -17.19 53.22
CA SER A 29 -6.35 -18.27 53.20
C SER A 29 -6.76 -18.96 51.90
N SER A 30 -6.49 -20.27 51.84
CA SER A 30 -7.25 -21.20 50.98
C SER A 30 -8.74 -21.22 51.33
N PRO A 31 -9.62 -21.32 50.33
CA PRO A 31 -10.89 -22.01 50.50
C PRO A 31 -10.89 -23.29 49.67
N ARG A 32 -11.04 -24.44 50.34
CA ARG A 32 -11.44 -25.71 49.73
C ARG A 32 -12.68 -25.45 48.87
N THR A 33 -12.54 -25.51 47.54
CA THR A 33 -13.66 -25.38 46.61
C THR A 33 -14.08 -26.77 46.15
N ASN A 34 -15.30 -27.15 46.55
CA ASN A 34 -15.92 -28.44 46.29
C ASN A 34 -16.07 -28.71 44.79
N PRO A 35 -15.67 -29.89 44.26
CA PRO A 35 -15.77 -30.23 42.84
C PRO A 35 -17.20 -30.46 42.31
N ARG A 36 -18.23 -30.30 43.14
CA ARG A 36 -19.65 -30.56 42.77
C ARG A 36 -20.39 -29.36 42.18
N LEU A 37 -19.80 -28.18 42.15
CA LEU A 37 -20.48 -26.95 41.70
C LEU A 37 -20.03 -26.49 40.29
N VAL A 38 -18.91 -27.01 39.77
CA VAL A 38 -18.41 -26.68 38.42
C VAL A 38 -19.13 -27.47 37.32
N SER A 39 -19.77 -28.59 37.64
CA SER A 39 -20.49 -29.41 36.65
C SER A 39 -21.86 -28.85 36.24
N SER A 40 -22.44 -27.92 37.01
CA SER A 40 -23.79 -27.41 36.73
C SER A 40 -23.80 -26.26 35.70
N ILE A 41 -22.69 -25.52 35.56
CA ILE A 41 -22.61 -24.38 34.62
C ILE A 41 -22.28 -24.85 33.19
N ASN A 42 -21.59 -25.99 33.02
CA ASN A 42 -21.23 -26.51 31.69
C ASN A 42 -22.43 -27.01 30.87
N ASN A 43 -23.57 -27.33 31.51
CA ASN A 43 -24.72 -27.88 30.81
C ASN A 43 -25.59 -26.82 30.10
N HIS A 44 -25.43 -25.53 30.41
CA HIS A 44 -26.20 -24.46 29.76
C HIS A 44 -25.52 -23.83 28.52
N LEU A 45 -24.29 -24.21 28.20
CA LEU A 45 -23.53 -23.71 27.04
C LEU A 45 -23.46 -24.71 25.87
N ALA A 46 -24.17 -25.84 25.96
CA ALA A 46 -24.11 -26.92 24.97
C ALA A 46 -25.02 -26.72 23.74
N LEU A 47 -25.84 -25.67 23.67
CA LEU A 47 -26.87 -25.51 22.62
C LEU A 47 -26.50 -24.55 21.46
N THR A 48 -25.27 -24.06 21.36
CA THR A 48 -24.87 -23.15 20.27
C THR A 48 -23.56 -23.58 19.59
N ARG A 49 -23.40 -24.87 19.29
CA ARG A 49 -22.38 -25.32 18.33
C ARG A 49 -23.01 -25.62 16.98
N VAL A 50 -22.88 -24.65 16.09
CA VAL A 50 -23.01 -24.79 14.64
C VAL A 50 -22.09 -25.92 14.17
N THR A 51 -22.67 -26.88 13.46
CA THR A 51 -22.06 -28.11 12.96
C THR A 51 -21.16 -27.80 11.75
N TYR A 52 -19.85 -28.04 11.85
CA TYR A 52 -18.96 -28.16 10.69
C TYR A 52 -18.87 -29.64 10.28
N PRO A 53 -18.91 -29.98 8.98
CA PRO A 53 -18.71 -31.35 8.53
C PRO A 53 -17.25 -31.76 8.73
N LEU A 54 -17.07 -32.96 9.28
CA LEU A 54 -15.80 -33.61 9.61
C LEU A 54 -14.91 -33.78 8.36
N LEU A 55 -13.76 -33.12 8.36
CA LEU A 55 -12.64 -33.48 7.48
C LEU A 55 -11.97 -34.75 8.02
N GLN A 56 -12.09 -35.80 7.23
CA GLN A 56 -11.50 -37.12 7.39
C GLN A 56 -9.97 -36.98 7.52
N SER A 57 -9.42 -37.25 8.72
CA SER A 57 -7.98 -37.18 8.94
C SER A 57 -7.30 -38.34 8.23
N HIS A 58 -6.55 -38.04 7.17
CA HIS A 58 -5.58 -38.97 6.62
C HIS A 58 -4.44 -39.14 7.63
N SER A 59 -4.19 -40.40 7.98
CA SER A 59 -3.17 -40.86 8.91
C SER A 59 -1.76 -40.39 8.54
N ALA A 60 -1.18 -39.52 9.36
CA ALA A 60 0.26 -39.21 9.32
C ALA A 60 1.07 -40.29 10.07
N PRO A 61 2.29 -40.65 9.60
CA PRO A 61 3.05 -41.75 10.17
C PRO A 61 3.65 -41.39 11.54
N LYS A 62 3.55 -42.34 12.46
CA LYS A 62 3.95 -42.27 13.86
C LYS A 62 5.50 -42.25 13.97
N ARG A 63 6.13 -41.07 14.05
CA ARG A 63 7.56 -40.97 14.40
C ARG A 63 7.74 -41.22 15.90
N ARG A 64 8.47 -42.28 16.21
CA ARG A 64 8.84 -42.74 17.56
C ARG A 64 9.89 -41.78 18.13
N PHE A 65 9.55 -41.09 19.21
CA PHE A 65 10.48 -40.18 19.90
C PHE A 65 11.41 -41.03 20.78
N HIS A 66 12.68 -41.16 20.38
CA HIS A 66 13.71 -41.79 21.19
C HIS A 66 14.40 -40.66 21.96
N VAL A 67 14.19 -40.62 23.28
CA VAL A 67 14.88 -39.68 24.17
C VAL A 67 16.31 -40.17 24.33
N TYR A 68 17.28 -39.41 23.83
CA TYR A 68 18.70 -39.57 24.14
C TYR A 68 19.05 -38.48 25.15
N SER A 69 19.50 -38.89 26.33
CA SER A 69 20.09 -38.01 27.34
C SER A 69 21.58 -38.28 27.33
N ASP A 70 22.38 -37.32 26.90
CA ASP A 70 23.75 -37.13 27.38
C ASP A 70 24.13 -35.66 27.18
N GLY A 71 24.93 -35.16 28.13
CA GLY A 71 25.26 -33.76 28.30
C GLY A 71 26.29 -33.19 27.33
N GLU A 72 26.50 -31.88 27.53
CA GLU A 72 27.48 -30.98 26.92
C GLU A 72 27.17 -30.47 25.50
N SER A 73 27.42 -29.16 25.31
CA SER A 73 27.27 -28.34 24.09
C SER A 73 25.89 -27.75 23.75
N SER A 74 25.33 -26.98 24.68
CA SER A 74 24.16 -26.10 24.47
C SER A 74 24.47 -24.80 23.70
N GLU A 75 25.47 -24.78 22.80
CA GLU A 75 25.93 -23.55 22.13
C GLU A 75 26.03 -23.59 20.60
N SER A 76 25.70 -24.70 19.93
CA SER A 76 25.83 -24.81 18.45
C SER A 76 24.51 -24.95 17.68
N LEU A 77 23.35 -25.04 18.34
CA LEU A 77 22.05 -25.24 17.67
C LEU A 77 21.28 -23.96 17.32
N VAL A 78 21.89 -22.78 17.43
CA VAL A 78 21.28 -21.49 17.05
C VAL A 78 21.83 -20.96 15.71
N SER A 79 22.82 -21.64 15.11
CA SER A 79 23.56 -21.11 13.96
C SER A 79 23.05 -21.53 12.58
N ASP A 80 22.04 -22.39 12.42
CA ASP A 80 21.68 -22.84 11.07
C ASP A 80 20.21 -23.25 10.90
N ALA A 81 19.36 -22.24 10.69
CA ALA A 81 18.13 -22.39 9.92
C ALA A 81 17.69 -21.00 9.43
N THR A 82 18.61 -20.24 8.83
CA THR A 82 18.17 -19.19 7.93
C THR A 82 17.61 -19.92 6.70
N TYR A 83 16.32 -20.22 6.70
CA TYR A 83 15.61 -20.69 5.52
C TYR A 83 15.69 -19.57 4.47
N GLN A 84 16.79 -19.52 3.73
CA GLN A 84 16.86 -18.82 2.47
C GLN A 84 15.96 -19.62 1.54
N GLU A 85 14.68 -19.22 1.46
CA GLU A 85 13.80 -19.68 0.40
C GLU A 85 14.56 -19.49 -0.92
N GLU A 86 14.95 -20.60 -1.57
CA GLU A 86 15.54 -20.57 -2.92
C GLU A 86 14.46 -20.05 -3.87
N PHE A 87 14.41 -18.72 -3.95
CA PHE A 87 13.40 -18.02 -4.68
C PHE A 87 13.82 -17.88 -6.15
N SER A 88 13.02 -18.44 -7.06
CA SER A 88 13.22 -18.26 -8.49
C SER A 88 12.81 -16.85 -8.92
N TRP A 89 13.81 -16.01 -9.22
CA TRP A 89 13.65 -14.62 -9.69
C TRP A 89 12.63 -14.46 -10.83
N SER A 90 12.47 -15.48 -11.66
CA SER A 90 11.51 -15.51 -12.77
C SER A 90 10.05 -15.36 -12.33
N SER A 91 9.68 -15.86 -11.14
CA SER A 91 8.31 -15.82 -10.64
C SER A 91 7.87 -14.45 -10.10
N VAL A 92 8.83 -13.58 -9.73
CA VAL A 92 8.54 -12.23 -9.20
C VAL A 92 8.59 -11.16 -10.27
N ILE A 93 9.29 -11.39 -11.38
CA ILE A 93 9.40 -10.42 -12.47
C ILE A 93 8.04 -9.99 -12.99
N LEU A 94 7.15 -10.94 -13.32
CA LEU A 94 5.81 -10.61 -13.83
C LEU A 94 4.94 -9.82 -12.85
N PRO A 95 4.73 -10.26 -11.59
CA PRO A 95 3.91 -9.51 -10.64
C PRO A 95 4.53 -8.18 -10.22
N PHE A 96 5.84 -7.98 -10.39
CA PHE A 96 6.49 -6.69 -10.19
C PHE A 96 6.36 -5.75 -11.40
N LEU A 97 6.48 -6.29 -12.62
CA LEU A 97 6.51 -5.52 -13.86
C LEU A 97 5.22 -4.72 -14.07
N PHE A 98 4.05 -5.31 -13.84
CA PHE A 98 2.78 -4.59 -14.04
C PHE A 98 2.60 -3.39 -13.08
N PRO A 99 2.80 -3.53 -11.75
CA PRO A 99 2.84 -2.39 -10.84
C PRO A 99 3.90 -1.35 -11.17
N ALA A 100 5.11 -1.77 -11.59
CA ALA A 100 6.19 -0.86 -11.95
C ALA A 100 5.86 -0.03 -13.19
N LEU A 101 5.29 -0.65 -14.23
CA LEU A 101 4.81 0.05 -15.43
C LEU A 101 3.65 0.99 -15.11
N GLY A 102 2.72 0.58 -14.24
CA GLY A 102 1.65 1.45 -13.76
C GLY A 102 2.18 2.67 -13.00
N GLY A 103 3.22 2.48 -12.18
CA GLY A 103 3.92 3.58 -11.52
C GLY A 103 4.64 4.50 -12.50
N LEU A 104 5.32 3.95 -13.50
CA LEU A 104 5.96 4.74 -14.54
C LEU A 104 4.97 5.59 -15.33
N LEU A 105 3.83 5.00 -15.72
CA LEU A 105 2.77 5.70 -16.45
C LEU A 105 2.17 6.84 -15.60
N PHE A 106 1.94 6.59 -14.30
CA PHE A 106 1.51 7.61 -13.35
C PHE A 106 2.48 8.79 -13.29
N GLY A 107 3.78 8.50 -13.15
CA GLY A 107 4.81 9.53 -13.12
C GLY A 107 4.87 10.33 -14.42
N TYR A 108 4.80 9.63 -15.57
CA TYR A 108 4.81 10.25 -16.89
C TYR A 108 3.68 11.27 -17.04
N ASP A 109 2.45 10.92 -16.65
CA ASP A 109 1.32 11.85 -16.73
C ASP A 109 1.51 13.10 -15.87
N ILE A 110 2.09 12.98 -14.67
CA ILE A 110 2.38 14.15 -13.82
C ILE A 110 3.34 15.11 -14.53
N GLY A 111 4.44 14.57 -15.08
CA GLY A 111 5.42 15.39 -15.80
C GLY A 111 4.85 15.99 -17.09
N ALA A 112 4.14 15.18 -17.88
CA ALA A 112 3.49 15.61 -19.12
C ALA A 112 2.42 16.69 -18.85
N THR A 113 1.64 16.54 -17.77
CA THR A 113 0.66 17.54 -17.34
C THR A 113 1.34 18.86 -16.99
N SER A 114 2.48 18.83 -16.28
CA SER A 114 3.24 20.04 -15.97
C SER A 114 3.68 20.79 -17.25
N GLY A 115 4.15 20.08 -18.27
CA GLY A 115 4.51 20.68 -19.57
C GLY A 115 3.29 21.16 -20.37
N ALA A 116 2.21 20.36 -20.37
CA ALA A 116 0.96 20.72 -21.04
C ALA A 116 0.35 21.99 -20.44
N THR A 117 0.46 22.20 -19.12
CA THR A 117 -0.06 23.38 -18.44
C THR A 117 0.56 24.68 -18.97
N ILE A 118 1.84 24.64 -19.36
CA ILE A 118 2.57 25.75 -19.99
C ILE A 118 2.09 25.93 -21.44
N SER A 119 1.97 24.82 -22.19
CA SER A 119 1.51 24.83 -23.58
C SER A 119 0.07 25.29 -23.74
N LEU A 120 -0.79 25.06 -22.74
CA LEU A 120 -2.19 25.49 -22.74
C LEU A 120 -2.36 27.01 -22.60
N GLN A 121 -1.35 27.72 -22.10
CA GLN A 121 -1.38 29.17 -21.94
C GLN A 121 -0.88 29.92 -23.17
N SER A 122 -0.13 29.26 -24.06
CA SER A 122 0.39 29.86 -25.29
C SER A 122 -0.64 29.74 -26.44
N PRO A 123 -1.02 30.85 -27.08
CA PRO A 123 -1.95 30.85 -28.21
C PRO A 123 -1.44 30.05 -29.42
N GLU A 124 -0.13 29.98 -29.61
CA GLU A 124 0.51 29.35 -30.77
C GLU A 124 0.69 27.83 -30.64
N LEU A 125 0.79 27.30 -29.41
CA LEU A 125 1.06 25.87 -29.16
C LEU A 125 -0.20 25.07 -28.82
N SER A 126 -1.25 25.69 -28.28
CA SER A 126 -2.38 24.92 -27.74
C SER A 126 -3.35 24.39 -28.81
N GLY A 127 -3.51 25.06 -29.95
CA GLY A 127 -4.40 24.61 -31.04
C GLY A 127 -5.90 24.53 -30.66
N ILE A 128 -6.28 25.04 -29.48
CA ILE A 128 -7.62 24.94 -28.89
C ILE A 128 -8.28 26.32 -28.76
N SER A 129 -9.61 26.35 -28.83
CA SER A 129 -10.41 27.59 -28.78
C SER A 129 -10.42 28.28 -27.41
N TRP A 130 -10.03 27.58 -26.33
CA TRP A 130 -10.12 28.03 -24.94
C TRP A 130 -8.77 28.34 -24.27
N PHE A 131 -7.78 28.81 -25.04
CA PHE A 131 -6.40 29.09 -24.60
C PHE A 131 -6.24 30.11 -23.45
N LYS A 132 -7.24 30.95 -23.16
CA LYS A 132 -7.15 32.01 -22.14
C LYS A 132 -7.68 31.54 -20.78
N LEU A 133 -7.03 30.55 -20.18
CA LEU A 133 -7.40 30.02 -18.86
C LEU A 133 -7.07 30.99 -17.72
N SER A 134 -8.01 31.15 -16.78
CA SER A 134 -7.75 31.84 -15.52
C SER A 134 -6.84 30.99 -14.61
N ALA A 135 -6.06 31.61 -13.73
CA ALA A 135 -5.22 30.91 -12.75
C ALA A 135 -6.01 29.91 -11.89
N ILE A 136 -7.28 30.22 -11.60
CA ILE A 136 -8.18 29.34 -10.85
C ILE A 136 -8.52 28.08 -11.65
N GLN A 137 -8.79 28.23 -12.95
CA GLN A 137 -9.11 27.09 -13.83
C GLN A 137 -7.91 26.17 -14.01
N LEU A 138 -6.72 26.75 -14.18
CA LEU A 138 -5.47 26.00 -14.25
C LEU A 138 -5.23 25.22 -12.94
N GLY A 139 -5.42 25.88 -11.80
CA GLY A 139 -5.33 25.25 -10.49
C GLY A 139 -6.32 24.11 -10.31
N LEU A 140 -7.55 24.25 -10.82
CA LEU A 140 -8.56 23.18 -10.80
C LEU A 140 -8.17 21.99 -11.68
N VAL A 141 -7.54 22.20 -12.83
CA VAL A 141 -7.04 21.10 -13.69
C VAL A 141 -5.96 20.30 -12.97
N VAL A 142 -4.98 20.99 -12.36
CA VAL A 142 -3.88 20.33 -11.65
C VAL A 142 -4.36 19.66 -10.36
N SER A 143 -5.23 20.33 -9.59
CA SER A 143 -5.75 19.78 -8.32
C SER A 143 -6.86 18.76 -8.49
N GLY A 144 -7.56 18.75 -9.64
CA GLY A 144 -8.65 17.82 -9.93
C GLY A 144 -8.23 16.35 -9.80
N SER A 145 -7.00 16.02 -10.23
CA SER A 145 -6.45 14.67 -10.07
C SER A 145 -6.24 14.28 -8.61
N LEU A 146 -5.90 15.23 -7.72
CA LEU A 146 -5.78 14.99 -6.28
C LEU A 146 -7.15 14.73 -5.63
N TYR A 147 -8.19 15.48 -6.02
CA TYR A 147 -9.56 15.21 -5.55
C TYR A 147 -10.04 13.82 -5.98
N GLY A 148 -9.77 13.44 -7.24
CA GLY A 148 -10.05 12.09 -7.73
C GLY A 148 -9.27 11.02 -6.96
N ALA A 149 -7.99 11.25 -6.70
CA ALA A 149 -7.13 10.32 -5.96
C ALA A 149 -7.56 10.16 -4.49
N LEU A 150 -8.03 11.24 -3.86
CA LEU A 150 -8.61 11.18 -2.53
C LEU A 150 -9.82 10.24 -2.52
N LEU A 151 -10.79 10.46 -3.42
CA LEU A 151 -11.97 9.60 -3.54
C LEU A 151 -11.57 8.15 -3.88
N GLY A 152 -10.60 7.97 -4.78
CA GLY A 152 -10.09 6.67 -5.17
C GLY A 152 -9.46 5.91 -4.01
N SER A 153 -8.71 6.61 -3.15
CA SER A 153 -8.10 6.04 -1.94
C SER A 153 -9.14 5.58 -0.91
N LEU A 154 -10.20 6.37 -0.70
CA LEU A 154 -11.29 5.98 0.21
C LEU A 154 -11.97 4.68 -0.24
N VAL A 155 -12.22 4.54 -1.54
CA VAL A 155 -12.91 3.38 -2.10
C VAL A 155 -11.95 2.20 -2.36
N ALA A 156 -10.64 2.45 -2.43
CA ALA A 156 -9.62 1.44 -2.74
C ALA A 156 -9.68 0.25 -1.80
N PHE A 157 -9.86 0.47 -0.49
CA PHE A 157 -9.92 -0.59 0.52
C PHE A 157 -11.20 -1.44 0.43
N ALA A 158 -12.33 -0.84 0.06
CA ALA A 158 -13.58 -1.60 -0.11
C ALA A 158 -13.57 -2.43 -1.41
N ILE A 159 -13.11 -1.84 -2.52
CA ILE A 159 -13.03 -2.53 -3.82
C ILE A 159 -12.04 -3.68 -3.76
N ALA A 160 -10.90 -3.43 -3.12
CA ALA A 160 -9.89 -4.41 -2.80
C ALA A 160 -10.43 -5.73 -2.24
N ASP A 161 -11.25 -5.64 -1.21
CA ASP A 161 -11.72 -6.79 -0.46
C ASP A 161 -12.85 -7.52 -1.22
N PHE A 162 -13.61 -6.80 -2.05
CA PHE A 162 -14.70 -7.37 -2.84
C PHE A 162 -14.26 -7.97 -4.19
N LEU A 163 -13.39 -7.26 -4.93
CA LEU A 163 -12.94 -7.63 -6.28
C LEU A 163 -11.64 -8.45 -6.28
N GLY A 164 -10.86 -8.38 -5.20
CA GLY A 164 -9.50 -8.92 -5.12
C GLY A 164 -8.45 -8.01 -5.77
N ARG A 165 -7.18 -8.20 -5.38
CA ARG A 165 -6.08 -7.29 -5.76
C ARG A 165 -5.80 -7.20 -7.26
N LYS A 166 -5.78 -8.34 -7.96
CA LYS A 166 -5.50 -8.35 -9.41
C LYS A 166 -6.56 -7.58 -10.21
N LYS A 167 -7.84 -7.78 -9.87
CA LYS A 167 -8.93 -7.08 -10.56
C LYS A 167 -8.94 -5.59 -10.22
N GLN A 168 -8.60 -5.20 -9.00
CA GLN A 168 -8.43 -3.80 -8.62
C GLN A 168 -7.40 -3.09 -9.52
N LEU A 169 -6.23 -3.70 -9.76
CA LEU A 169 -5.21 -3.14 -10.64
C LEU A 169 -5.67 -3.05 -12.10
N ILE A 170 -6.43 -4.04 -12.59
CA ILE A 170 -7.00 -4.01 -13.95
C ILE A 170 -8.03 -2.88 -14.07
N THR A 171 -8.92 -2.72 -13.08
CA THR A 171 -9.89 -1.62 -13.07
C THR A 171 -9.20 -0.26 -13.06
N ALA A 172 -8.12 -0.11 -12.28
CA ALA A 172 -7.32 1.12 -12.28
C ALA A 172 -6.67 1.37 -13.65
N ALA A 173 -6.13 0.34 -14.30
CA ALA A 173 -5.57 0.45 -15.65
C ALA A 173 -6.63 0.84 -16.70
N LEU A 174 -7.86 0.32 -16.58
CA LEU A 174 -8.98 0.74 -17.44
C LEU A 174 -9.34 2.21 -17.23
N LEU A 175 -9.37 2.70 -15.98
CA LEU A 175 -9.60 4.11 -15.69
C LEU A 175 -8.50 5.01 -16.29
N TYR A 176 -7.24 4.57 -16.24
CA TYR A 176 -6.13 5.24 -16.93
C TYR A 176 -6.33 5.30 -18.44
N LEU A 177 -6.72 4.16 -19.05
CA LEU A 177 -6.95 4.08 -20.48
C LEU A 177 -8.09 5.02 -20.92
N PHE A 178 -9.22 4.99 -20.20
CA PHE A 178 -10.34 5.88 -20.48
C PHE A 178 -9.97 7.34 -20.22
N GLY A 179 -9.21 7.63 -19.17
CA GLY A 179 -8.68 8.96 -18.90
C GLY A 179 -7.91 9.51 -20.10
N GLY A 180 -6.87 8.80 -20.53
CA GLY A 180 -6.04 9.22 -21.67
C GLY A 180 -6.82 9.36 -22.99
N VAL A 181 -7.80 8.49 -23.27
CA VAL A 181 -8.67 8.64 -24.45
C VAL A 181 -9.53 9.90 -24.34
N ILE A 182 -10.11 10.19 -23.17
CA ILE A 182 -10.91 11.39 -22.97
C ILE A 182 -10.03 12.64 -23.07
N THR A 183 -8.80 12.62 -22.54
CA THR A 183 -7.84 13.72 -22.68
C THR A 183 -7.50 13.99 -24.14
N ALA A 184 -7.30 12.94 -24.95
CA ALA A 184 -6.95 13.07 -26.37
C ALA A 184 -8.06 13.73 -27.19
N TYR A 185 -9.33 13.52 -26.82
CA TYR A 185 -10.49 14.08 -27.53
C TYR A 185 -11.13 15.27 -26.81
N ALA A 186 -10.52 15.81 -25.74
CA ALA A 186 -11.14 16.81 -24.88
C ALA A 186 -11.50 18.11 -25.65
N PRO A 187 -12.79 18.35 -25.94
CA PRO A 187 -13.20 19.48 -26.76
C PRO A 187 -13.33 20.78 -25.94
N GLU A 188 -13.53 20.64 -24.63
CA GLU A 188 -13.79 21.74 -23.69
C GLU A 188 -13.13 21.50 -22.32
N LEU A 189 -12.93 22.59 -21.57
CA LEU A 189 -12.34 22.55 -20.23
C LEU A 189 -13.12 21.64 -19.26
N GLY A 190 -14.46 21.59 -19.36
CA GLY A 190 -15.28 20.74 -18.50
C GLY A 190 -14.97 19.25 -18.63
N VAL A 191 -14.75 18.78 -19.87
CA VAL A 191 -14.35 17.40 -20.16
C VAL A 191 -12.96 17.11 -19.62
N LEU A 192 -12.03 18.07 -19.73
CA LEU A 192 -10.70 17.94 -19.14
C LEU A 192 -10.77 17.81 -17.61
N LEU A 193 -11.61 18.60 -16.92
CA LEU A 193 -11.76 18.46 -15.45
C LEU A 193 -12.38 17.12 -15.06
N ALA A 194 -13.40 16.67 -15.79
CA ALA A 194 -14.05 15.38 -15.55
C ALA A 194 -13.06 14.21 -15.74
N GLU A 195 -12.23 14.29 -16.77
CA GLU A 195 -11.14 13.36 -17.01
C GLU A 195 -10.14 13.35 -15.86
N ARG A 196 -9.68 14.51 -15.37
CA ARG A 196 -8.76 14.59 -14.24
C ARG A 196 -9.30 13.91 -12.98
N LEU A 197 -10.60 14.04 -12.72
CA LEU A 197 -11.25 13.32 -11.61
C LEU A 197 -11.26 11.80 -11.84
N LEU A 198 -11.57 11.35 -13.05
CA LEU A 198 -11.60 9.93 -13.41
C LEU A 198 -10.21 9.30 -13.36
N TYR A 199 -9.21 10.00 -13.89
CA TYR A 199 -7.81 9.65 -13.85
C TYR A 199 -7.29 9.58 -12.41
N GLY A 200 -7.60 10.60 -11.61
CA GLY A 200 -7.33 10.63 -10.16
C GLY A 200 -7.89 9.40 -9.44
N LEU A 201 -9.14 9.02 -9.74
CA LEU A 201 -9.75 7.82 -9.17
C LEU A 201 -8.93 6.56 -9.50
N GLY A 202 -8.48 6.43 -10.74
CA GLY A 202 -7.59 5.34 -11.19
C GLY A 202 -6.25 5.34 -10.44
N ILE A 203 -5.63 6.51 -10.27
CA ILE A 203 -4.39 6.67 -9.48
C ILE A 203 -4.58 6.18 -8.06
N GLY A 204 -5.64 6.62 -7.37
CA GLY A 204 -5.88 6.25 -5.97
C GLY A 204 -6.01 4.75 -5.79
N LEU A 205 -6.71 4.08 -6.73
CA LEU A 205 -6.84 2.62 -6.73
C LEU A 205 -5.51 1.91 -7.02
N ALA A 206 -4.72 2.40 -7.99
CA ALA A 206 -3.44 1.81 -8.37
C ALA A 206 -2.35 2.04 -7.30
N MET A 207 -2.24 3.24 -6.74
CA MET A 207 -1.18 3.59 -5.79
C MET A 207 -1.26 2.80 -4.49
N HIS A 208 -2.48 2.52 -3.99
CA HIS A 208 -2.65 1.67 -2.82
C HIS A 208 -2.73 0.18 -3.17
N GLY A 209 -3.28 -0.16 -4.34
CA GLY A 209 -3.39 -1.55 -4.81
C GLY A 209 -2.04 -2.18 -5.16
N ALA A 210 -1.13 -1.43 -5.79
CA ALA A 210 0.17 -1.90 -6.25
C ALA A 210 1.09 -2.40 -5.12
N PRO A 211 1.38 -1.64 -4.04
CA PRO A 211 2.25 -2.10 -2.97
C PRO A 211 1.63 -3.28 -2.21
N LEU A 212 0.30 -3.32 -2.12
CA LEU A 212 -0.41 -4.41 -1.46
C LEU A 212 -0.38 -5.70 -2.28
N TYR A 213 -0.56 -5.59 -3.60
CA TYR A 213 -0.38 -6.72 -4.52
C TYR A 213 1.06 -7.28 -4.46
N ILE A 214 2.07 -6.41 -4.42
CA ILE A 214 3.48 -6.81 -4.23
C ILE A 214 3.65 -7.50 -2.87
N ALA A 215 3.07 -6.95 -1.81
CA ALA A 215 3.18 -7.51 -0.46
C ALA A 215 2.52 -8.90 -0.33
N GLU A 216 1.42 -9.15 -1.06
CA GLU A 216 0.72 -10.44 -1.07
C GLU A 216 1.40 -11.48 -1.97
N THR A 217 2.04 -11.05 -3.07
CA THR A 217 2.57 -11.97 -4.09
C THR A 217 4.06 -12.30 -3.89
N CYS A 218 4.83 -11.40 -3.27
CA CYS A 218 6.30 -11.53 -3.22
C CYS A 218 6.80 -12.18 -1.91
N PRO A 219 7.97 -12.83 -1.90
CA PRO A 219 8.56 -13.40 -0.69
C PRO A 219 9.01 -12.29 0.27
N SER A 220 8.89 -12.54 1.58
CA SER A 220 9.03 -11.53 2.65
C SER A 220 10.37 -10.78 2.63
N GLN A 221 11.43 -11.44 2.18
CA GLN A 221 12.80 -10.92 2.16
C GLN A 221 13.00 -9.74 1.20
N ILE A 222 12.28 -9.69 0.07
CA ILE A 222 12.48 -8.67 -0.99
C ILE A 222 11.31 -7.70 -1.14
N ARG A 223 10.24 -7.84 -0.34
CA ARG A 223 9.02 -7.01 -0.46
C ARG A 223 9.33 -5.51 -0.43
N GLY A 224 10.14 -5.09 0.54
CA GLY A 224 10.53 -3.68 0.69
C GLY A 224 11.28 -3.16 -0.53
N THR A 225 12.23 -3.93 -1.05
CA THR A 225 13.01 -3.57 -2.24
C THR A 225 12.12 -3.40 -3.48
N LEU A 226 11.15 -4.28 -3.69
CA LEU A 226 10.22 -4.19 -4.83
C LEU A 226 9.31 -2.98 -4.72
N VAL A 227 8.81 -2.65 -3.52
CA VAL A 227 8.00 -1.44 -3.32
C VAL A 227 8.83 -0.19 -3.60
N SER A 228 10.07 -0.11 -3.08
CA SER A 228 10.99 1.00 -3.38
C SER A 228 11.33 1.10 -4.87
N LEU A 229 11.50 -0.04 -5.55
CA LEU A 229 11.78 -0.06 -6.98
C LEU A 229 10.58 0.46 -7.79
N LYS A 230 9.34 0.13 -7.39
CA LYS A 230 8.13 0.75 -7.97
C LYS A 230 8.16 2.28 -7.84
N GLU A 231 8.57 2.81 -6.69
CA GLU A 231 8.65 4.26 -6.47
C GLU A 231 9.76 4.89 -7.33
N LEU A 232 10.88 4.19 -7.54
CA LEU A 232 11.90 4.62 -8.52
C LEU A 232 11.30 4.74 -9.92
N PHE A 233 10.48 3.78 -10.37
CA PHE A 233 9.82 3.85 -11.67
C PHE A 233 8.86 5.04 -11.79
N ILE A 234 8.17 5.44 -10.71
CA ILE A 234 7.35 6.65 -10.68
C ILE A 234 8.22 7.89 -10.91
N VAL A 235 9.33 8.01 -10.19
CA VAL A 235 10.26 9.15 -10.34
C VAL A 235 10.86 9.19 -11.76
N LEU A 236 11.24 8.03 -12.31
CA LEU A 236 11.70 7.93 -13.70
C LEU A 236 10.61 8.36 -14.70
N GLY A 237 9.35 7.99 -14.45
CA GLY A 237 8.22 8.46 -15.24
C GLY A 237 8.07 9.98 -15.22
N ILE A 238 8.17 10.60 -14.04
CA ILE A 238 8.11 12.06 -13.89
C ILE A 238 9.21 12.74 -14.70
N LEU A 239 10.44 12.22 -14.63
CA LEU A 239 11.57 12.73 -15.41
C LEU A 239 11.32 12.64 -16.92
N LEU A 240 10.80 11.50 -17.40
CA LEU A 240 10.45 11.32 -18.81
C LEU A 240 9.34 12.29 -19.24
N GLY A 241 8.32 12.50 -18.41
CA GLY A 241 7.25 13.45 -18.69
C GLY A 241 7.76 14.89 -18.82
N TYR A 242 8.68 15.31 -17.94
CA TYR A 242 9.33 16.61 -18.06
C TYR A 242 10.21 16.73 -19.31
N PHE A 243 10.94 15.66 -19.66
CA PHE A 243 11.77 15.65 -20.86
C PHE A 243 10.93 15.81 -22.14
N VAL A 244 9.83 15.06 -22.25
CA VAL A 244 8.88 15.20 -23.37
C VAL A 244 8.24 16.58 -23.37
N GLY A 245 7.84 17.09 -22.20
CA GLY A 245 7.29 18.44 -22.08
C GLY A 245 8.26 19.51 -22.56
N SER A 246 9.54 19.42 -22.18
CA SER A 246 10.58 20.35 -22.63
C SER A 246 10.77 20.31 -24.15
N PHE A 247 10.81 19.11 -24.75
CA PHE A 247 10.98 18.94 -26.19
C PHE A 247 9.76 19.41 -27.00
N LEU A 248 8.57 19.44 -26.38
CA LEU A 248 7.34 19.93 -27.01
C LEU A 248 7.22 21.47 -26.96
N ILE A 249 7.87 22.12 -26.00
CA ILE A 249 7.77 23.57 -25.74
C ILE A 249 8.86 24.35 -26.51
N GLU A 250 10.00 23.74 -26.82
CA GLU A 250 11.02 24.27 -27.76
C GLU A 250 10.56 24.19 -29.23
#